data_AF-A0A167CNB3-F1
#
_entry.id   AF-A0A167CNB3-F1
#
_cell.length_a   1.000
_cell.length_b   1.000
_cell.length_c   1.000
_cell.angle_alpha   90.00
_cell.angle_beta   90.00
_cell.angle_gamma   90.00
#
_symmetry.space_group_name_H-M   'P 1'
#
loop_
_entity.id
_entity.type
_entity.pdbx_description
1 polymer ?
#
loop_
_entity_poly.entity_id
_entity_poly.type
_entity_poly.pdbx_seq_one_letter_code
_entity_poly.pdbx_strand_id
1 'polypeptide(L)'
;MYRTSSNKSAALPVPTPVTAASGSWVSKTQRSIWTWQELFPRTNTPRLLCVVSLRHGRIDVGLSTSTAAIPITRSQRLFQQFSHIAGQLVGASPGAVVRDLDLASPRDVADMRRWNAAAPVEPELACLHWPIEQHAADRPDADTGVAVRPSNPAFAVFTSGSTCKPKGIAIEHGAICTSIRDHGRVMRFSDIFTTLSFGSCVCVPSDEDRLDDLAGCIVKLEANHACLTVTVAAQLQLLDVPGLRTLVVGGESVTARVVQQWADPV
;
A
#
# COMPACT_ATOMS: atom_id res chain seq x y z
N MET A 1 -10.62 20.61 28.88
CA MET A 1 -9.28 20.73 29.48
C MET A 1 -8.76 19.32 29.77
N TYR A 2 -8.07 18.71 28.79
CA TYR A 2 -7.36 17.44 28.97
C TYR A 2 -5.95 17.61 28.40
N ARG A 3 -4.95 17.50 29.28
CA ARG A 3 -3.52 17.60 28.99
C ARG A 3 -3.10 16.38 28.17
N THR A 4 -2.68 16.58 26.93
CA THR A 4 -1.92 15.58 26.18
C THR A 4 -0.46 15.67 26.59
N SER A 5 0.03 14.63 27.26
CA SER A 5 1.45 14.42 27.55
C SER A 5 2.25 14.38 26.25
N SER A 6 3.28 15.21 26.18
CA SER A 6 4.31 15.24 25.16
C SER A 6 5.02 13.88 25.07
N ASN A 7 4.57 13.03 24.16
CA ASN A 7 5.30 11.81 23.83
C ASN A 7 6.41 12.19 22.84
N LYS A 8 7.65 12.16 23.31
CA LYS A 8 8.86 12.42 22.53
C LYS A 8 8.85 11.52 21.29
N SER A 9 8.98 12.11 20.12
CA SER A 9 9.26 11.43 18.85
C SER A 9 10.51 10.56 19.03
N ALA A 10 10.31 9.25 19.19
CA ALA A 10 11.38 8.29 19.05
C ALA A 10 11.73 8.23 17.56
N ALA A 11 12.76 8.96 17.18
CA ALA A 11 13.35 8.87 15.85
C ALA A 11 13.67 7.39 15.56
N LEU A 12 13.09 6.86 14.47
CA LEU A 12 13.48 5.56 13.94
C LEU A 12 15.00 5.59 13.69
N PRO A 13 15.76 4.58 14.14
CA PRO A 13 17.20 4.58 13.93
C PRO A 13 17.49 4.57 12.42
N VAL A 14 18.11 5.66 11.96
CA VAL A 14 18.69 5.75 10.62
C VAL A 14 19.70 4.61 10.48
N PRO A 15 19.57 3.70 9.49
CA PRO A 15 20.56 2.65 9.31
C PRO A 15 21.90 3.31 8.99
N THR A 16 22.89 3.05 9.83
CA THR A 16 24.27 3.44 9.63
C THR A 16 24.72 2.94 8.24
N PRO A 17 25.38 3.78 7.41
CA PRO A 17 25.87 3.32 6.12
C PRO A 17 26.89 2.21 6.36
N VAL A 18 26.51 0.99 6.02
CA VAL A 18 27.41 -0.16 6.02
C VAL A 18 28.41 0.11 4.90
N THR A 19 29.63 0.48 5.29
CA THR A 19 30.80 0.47 4.41
C THR A 19 30.86 -0.87 3.70
N ALA A 20 31.16 -0.87 2.40
CA ALA A 20 31.19 -2.05 1.54
C ALA A 20 32.14 -3.11 2.11
N ALA A 21 31.61 -4.00 2.94
CA ALA A 21 32.32 -5.11 3.53
C ALA A 21 32.18 -6.31 2.59
N SER A 22 33.32 -6.81 2.10
CA SER A 22 33.43 -8.14 1.54
C SER A 22 32.93 -9.16 2.57
N GLY A 23 31.80 -9.80 2.27
CA GLY A 23 31.19 -10.82 3.13
C GLY A 23 31.11 -12.16 2.39
N SER A 24 31.56 -13.23 3.05
CA SER A 24 31.29 -14.61 2.64
C SER A 24 30.15 -15.16 3.49
N TRP A 25 29.19 -15.85 2.87
CA TRP A 25 28.10 -16.52 3.58
C TRP A 25 28.14 -18.00 3.26
N VAL A 26 28.34 -18.82 4.28
CA VAL A 26 28.38 -20.29 4.17
C VAL A 26 26.98 -20.84 4.44
N SER A 27 26.44 -21.64 3.51
CA SER A 27 25.17 -22.33 3.73
C SER A 27 25.33 -23.40 4.82
N LYS A 28 24.29 -23.62 5.63
CA LYS A 28 24.25 -24.65 6.69
C LYS A 28 24.38 -26.09 6.17
N THR A 29 24.33 -26.31 4.86
CA THR A 29 24.77 -27.58 4.26
C THR A 29 26.24 -27.42 3.87
N GLN A 30 27.13 -28.19 4.49
CA GLN A 30 28.61 -28.14 4.37
C GLN A 30 29.19 -28.30 2.92
N ARG A 31 28.40 -28.11 1.86
CA ARG A 31 28.74 -28.31 0.45
C ARG A 31 28.63 -27.06 -0.44
N SER A 32 28.23 -25.89 0.06
CA SER A 32 28.19 -24.66 -0.75
C SER A 32 28.66 -23.41 0.02
N ILE A 33 29.67 -22.72 -0.53
CA ILE A 33 30.16 -21.43 -0.06
C ILE A 33 29.70 -20.38 -1.08
N TRP A 34 29.12 -19.29 -0.59
CA TRP A 34 28.63 -18.21 -1.44
C TRP A 34 29.47 -16.95 -1.18
N THR A 35 30.07 -16.38 -2.22
CA THR A 35 31.00 -15.23 -2.10
C THR A 35 30.50 -14.03 -2.89
N TRP A 36 30.39 -12.88 -2.22
CA TRP A 36 30.09 -11.58 -2.83
C TRP A 36 31.39 -10.80 -3.07
N GLN A 37 31.62 -10.35 -4.30
CA GLN A 37 32.73 -9.45 -4.67
C GLN A 37 32.26 -8.49 -5.78
N GLU A 38 32.59 -7.20 -5.67
CA GLU A 38 32.60 -6.29 -6.82
C GLU A 38 33.72 -6.73 -7.76
N LEU A 39 33.36 -7.30 -8.90
CA LEU A 39 34.35 -7.94 -9.79
C LEU A 39 35.00 -6.98 -10.79
N PHE A 40 34.52 -5.72 -10.97
CA PHE A 40 35.01 -4.85 -12.05
C PHE A 40 34.94 -3.32 -11.76
N PRO A 41 35.89 -2.51 -12.30
CA PRO A 41 35.86 -1.05 -12.21
C PRO A 41 34.68 -0.40 -12.98
N ARG A 42 34.32 0.82 -12.54
CA ARG A 42 33.03 1.51 -12.71
C ARG A 42 32.55 1.86 -14.14
N THR A 43 33.26 1.52 -15.22
CA THR A 43 33.00 2.16 -16.53
C THR A 43 32.34 1.26 -17.59
N ASN A 44 32.13 -0.04 -17.35
CA ASN A 44 31.40 -0.89 -18.30
C ASN A 44 30.75 -2.15 -17.67
N THR A 45 30.25 -2.05 -16.44
CA THR A 45 29.62 -3.18 -15.77
C THR A 45 28.20 -3.42 -16.29
N PRO A 46 27.84 -4.65 -16.70
CA PRO A 46 26.44 -4.99 -16.99
C PRO A 46 25.60 -4.73 -15.75
N ARG A 47 24.30 -4.39 -15.94
CA ARG A 47 23.38 -4.05 -14.84
C ARG A 47 23.34 -5.13 -13.75
N LEU A 48 23.49 -6.39 -14.15
CA LEU A 48 23.56 -7.58 -13.30
C LEU A 48 24.49 -8.59 -13.99
N LEU A 49 25.49 -9.10 -13.27
CA LEU A 49 26.35 -10.21 -13.71
C LEU A 49 26.31 -11.30 -12.65
N CYS A 50 25.94 -12.50 -13.07
CA CYS A 50 26.06 -13.72 -12.26
C CYS A 50 27.28 -14.49 -12.75
N VAL A 51 28.26 -14.70 -11.87
CA VAL A 51 29.46 -15.50 -12.15
C VAL A 51 29.33 -16.79 -11.38
N VAL A 52 29.30 -17.91 -12.10
CA VAL A 52 29.26 -19.25 -11.51
C VAL A 52 30.62 -19.89 -11.72
N SER A 53 31.26 -20.32 -10.63
CA SER A 53 32.54 -21.02 -10.65
C SER A 53 32.38 -22.42 -10.05
N LEU A 54 32.90 -23.42 -10.75
CA LEU A 54 32.95 -24.79 -10.25
C LEU A 54 34.30 -25.03 -9.58
N ARG A 55 34.28 -25.42 -8.31
CA ARG A 55 35.46 -25.90 -7.57
C ARG A 55 35.22 -27.34 -7.11
N HIS A 56 36.26 -28.05 -6.71
CA HIS A 56 36.19 -29.47 -6.29
C HIS A 56 35.03 -29.75 -5.32
N GLY A 57 33.91 -30.25 -5.86
CA GLY A 57 32.69 -30.56 -5.11
C GLY A 57 31.85 -29.36 -4.65
N ARG A 58 32.07 -28.14 -5.17
CA ARG A 58 31.36 -26.92 -4.78
C ARG A 58 31.01 -26.04 -5.98
N ILE A 59 29.85 -25.40 -5.91
CA ILE A 59 29.43 -24.35 -6.84
C ILE A 59 29.51 -23.03 -6.08
N ASP A 60 30.37 -22.12 -6.54
CA ASP A 60 30.45 -20.75 -6.05
C ASP A 60 29.65 -19.85 -7.00
N VAL A 61 28.72 -19.07 -6.47
CA VAL A 61 28.00 -18.06 -7.26
C VAL A 61 28.26 -16.68 -6.69
N GLY A 62 28.80 -15.80 -7.54
CA GLY A 62 29.00 -14.38 -7.26
C GLY A 62 28.03 -13.53 -8.08
N LEU A 63 27.46 -12.50 -7.45
CA LEU A 63 26.61 -11.52 -8.11
C LEU A 63 27.29 -10.15 -8.07
N SER A 64 27.49 -9.56 -9.25
CA SER A 64 28.00 -8.20 -9.40
C SER A 64 26.92 -7.32 -10.01
N THR A 65 26.67 -6.16 -9.41
CA THR A 65 25.62 -5.22 -9.86
C THR A 65 26.15 -3.80 -9.92
N SER A 66 25.70 -3.02 -10.90
CA SER A 66 25.92 -1.58 -10.87
C SER A 66 25.02 -0.93 -9.81
N THR A 67 25.61 -0.27 -8.81
CA THR A 67 24.87 0.41 -7.73
C THR A 67 24.04 1.59 -8.23
N ALA A 68 24.40 2.16 -9.38
CA ALA A 68 23.59 3.17 -10.08
C ALA A 68 22.29 2.58 -10.65
N ALA A 69 22.25 1.28 -10.95
CA ALA A 69 21.09 0.60 -11.52
C ALA A 69 20.30 -0.23 -10.48
N ILE A 70 21.01 -0.88 -9.55
CA ILE A 70 20.43 -1.78 -8.54
C ILE A 70 21.04 -1.43 -7.18
N PRO A 71 20.26 -0.86 -6.24
CA PRO A 71 20.73 -0.59 -4.89
C PRO A 71 21.17 -1.88 -4.18
N ILE A 72 22.15 -1.77 -3.28
CA ILE A 72 22.74 -2.94 -2.61
C ILE A 72 21.71 -3.79 -1.85
N THR A 73 20.71 -3.15 -1.24
CA THR A 73 19.60 -3.82 -0.53
C THR A 73 18.78 -4.69 -1.48
N ARG A 74 18.56 -4.22 -2.72
CA ARG A 74 17.88 -4.96 -3.78
C ARG A 74 18.77 -6.10 -4.31
N SER A 75 20.07 -5.86 -4.51
CA SER A 75 21.03 -6.90 -4.91
C SER A 75 21.11 -8.05 -3.89
N GLN A 76 21.11 -7.72 -2.60
CA GLN A 76 21.08 -8.72 -1.52
C GLN A 76 19.80 -9.57 -1.55
N ARG A 77 18.63 -8.94 -1.78
CA ARG A 77 17.36 -9.67 -1.92
C ARG A 77 17.36 -10.59 -3.14
N LEU A 78 17.82 -10.10 -4.29
CA LEU A 78 17.94 -10.90 -5.51
C LEU A 78 18.84 -12.12 -5.29
N PHE A 79 19.96 -11.94 -4.59
CA PHE A 79 20.88 -13.03 -4.29
C PHE A 79 20.25 -14.09 -3.37
N GLN A 80 19.47 -13.65 -2.37
CA GLN A 80 18.75 -14.55 -1.46
C GLN A 80 17.68 -15.36 -2.21
N GLN A 81 16.92 -14.72 -3.10
CA GLN A 81 15.95 -15.39 -3.97
C GLN A 81 16.63 -16.40 -4.90
N PHE A 82 17.72 -15.99 -5.55
CA PHE A 82 18.49 -16.88 -6.43
C PHE A 82 19.00 -18.12 -5.67
N SER A 83 19.57 -17.92 -4.48
CA SER A 83 20.10 -19.01 -3.66
C SER A 83 18.99 -19.98 -3.21
N HIS A 84 17.80 -19.44 -2.92
CA HIS A 84 16.63 -20.23 -2.55
C HIS A 84 16.13 -21.10 -3.72
N ILE A 85 15.98 -20.52 -4.91
CA ILE A 85 15.55 -21.23 -6.12
C ILE A 85 16.59 -22.28 -6.53
N ALA A 86 17.87 -21.92 -6.51
CA ALA A 86 18.95 -22.86 -6.82
C ALA A 86 18.97 -24.06 -5.86
N GLY A 87 18.71 -23.84 -4.57
CA GLY A 87 18.58 -24.91 -3.59
C GLY A 87 17.44 -25.88 -3.89
N GLN A 88 16.28 -25.36 -4.33
CA GLN A 88 15.14 -26.18 -4.75
C GLN A 88 15.46 -27.01 -6.00
N LEU A 89 16.12 -26.41 -6.99
CA LEU A 89 16.53 -27.10 -8.22
C LEU A 89 17.53 -28.23 -7.94
N VAL A 90 18.49 -28.02 -7.05
CA VAL A 90 19.47 -29.05 -6.66
C VAL A 90 18.80 -30.23 -5.95
N GLY A 91 17.74 -29.97 -5.17
CA GLY A 91 16.98 -31.00 -4.45
C GLY A 91 15.80 -31.60 -5.24
N ALA A 92 15.58 -31.15 -6.48
CA ALA A 92 14.39 -31.52 -7.25
C ALA A 92 14.46 -32.98 -7.74
N SER A 93 13.33 -33.68 -7.67
CA SER A 93 13.19 -35.02 -8.24
C SER A 93 13.01 -34.95 -9.77
N PRO A 94 13.41 -35.99 -10.52
CA PRO A 94 13.09 -36.08 -11.95
C PRO A 94 11.58 -35.97 -12.18
N GLY A 95 11.16 -35.02 -13.02
CA GLY A 95 9.74 -34.71 -13.26
C GLY A 95 9.18 -33.54 -12.45
N ALA A 96 9.95 -32.96 -11.53
CA ALA A 96 9.61 -31.67 -10.92
C ALA A 96 9.49 -30.59 -12.00
N VAL A 97 8.47 -29.75 -11.88
CA VAL A 97 8.19 -28.68 -12.86
C VAL A 97 8.61 -27.32 -12.31
N VAL A 98 9.16 -26.48 -13.18
CA VAL A 98 9.66 -25.15 -12.82
C VAL A 98 8.59 -24.26 -12.18
N ARG A 99 7.32 -24.43 -12.55
CA ARG A 99 6.20 -23.64 -12.00
C ARG A 99 5.93 -23.90 -10.51
N ASP A 100 6.41 -25.02 -9.96
CA ASP A 100 6.21 -25.39 -8.56
C ASP A 100 7.36 -24.87 -7.67
N LEU A 101 8.32 -24.14 -8.24
CA LEU A 101 9.40 -23.51 -7.48
C LEU A 101 8.89 -22.27 -6.75
N ASP A 102 9.19 -22.19 -5.47
CA ASP A 102 8.94 -20.99 -4.67
C ASP A 102 9.95 -19.91 -5.06
N LEU A 103 9.48 -18.86 -5.73
CA LEU A 103 10.33 -17.74 -6.12
C LEU A 103 10.62 -16.79 -4.95
N ALA A 104 9.68 -16.68 -4.01
CA ALA A 104 9.85 -15.87 -2.81
C ALA A 104 10.70 -16.62 -1.80
N SER A 105 11.82 -16.02 -1.37
CA SER A 105 12.63 -16.61 -0.32
C SER A 105 11.87 -16.64 1.02
N PRO A 106 12.26 -17.49 1.99
CA PRO A 106 11.67 -17.47 3.33
C PRO A 106 11.71 -16.10 4.01
N ARG A 107 12.73 -15.28 3.69
CA ARG A 107 12.83 -13.90 4.16
C ARG A 107 11.78 -13.00 3.51
N ASP A 108 11.56 -13.13 2.20
CA ASP A 108 10.52 -12.36 1.50
C ASP A 108 9.14 -12.72 2.07
N VAL A 109 8.89 -14.01 2.31
CA VAL A 109 7.65 -14.46 2.96
C VAL A 109 7.52 -13.91 4.38
N ALA A 110 8.60 -13.87 5.16
CA ALA A 110 8.58 -13.29 6.50
C ALA A 110 8.29 -11.78 6.47
N ASP A 111 8.89 -11.04 5.53
CA ASP A 111 8.62 -9.62 5.35
C ASP A 111 7.18 -9.38 4.89
N MET A 112 6.67 -10.15 3.93
CA MET A 112 5.27 -10.09 3.51
C MET A 112 4.32 -10.38 4.67
N ARG A 113 4.61 -11.39 5.49
CA ARG A 113 3.83 -11.68 6.70
C ARG A 113 3.89 -10.54 7.69
N ARG A 114 5.07 -9.93 7.89
CA ARG A 114 5.24 -8.77 8.78
C ARG A 114 4.47 -7.55 8.30
N TRP A 115 4.47 -7.26 7.01
CA TRP A 115 3.69 -6.16 6.43
C TRP A 115 2.19 -6.40 6.54
N ASN A 116 1.75 -7.67 6.43
CA ASN A 116 0.35 -8.07 6.61
C ASN A 116 -0.01 -8.43 8.07
N ALA A 117 0.91 -8.30 9.02
CA ALA A 117 0.68 -8.63 10.43
C ALA A 117 -0.16 -7.56 11.15
N ALA A 118 -0.91 -6.73 10.42
CA ALA A 118 -1.90 -5.84 11.01
C ALA A 118 -2.78 -6.66 11.96
N ALA A 119 -3.19 -6.03 13.07
CA ALA A 119 -4.07 -6.67 14.04
C ALA A 119 -5.28 -7.29 13.31
N PRO A 120 -5.76 -8.47 13.74
CA PRO A 120 -7.00 -9.02 13.22
C PRO A 120 -8.06 -7.93 13.27
N VAL A 121 -8.50 -7.51 12.09
CA VAL A 121 -9.62 -6.60 11.98
C VAL A 121 -10.84 -7.45 12.26
N GLU A 122 -11.27 -7.47 13.52
CA GLU A 122 -12.52 -8.13 13.90
C GLU A 122 -13.65 -7.48 13.09
N PRO A 123 -14.40 -8.25 12.29
CA PRO A 123 -15.43 -7.68 11.44
C PRO A 123 -16.44 -6.97 12.31
N GLU A 124 -16.70 -5.70 11.98
CA GLU A 124 -17.72 -4.92 12.66
C GLU A 124 -19.08 -5.57 12.40
N LEU A 125 -19.73 -6.03 13.47
CA LEU A 125 -21.08 -6.62 13.42
C LEU A 125 -22.16 -5.53 13.45
N ALA A 126 -21.86 -4.37 12.89
CA ALA A 126 -22.78 -3.24 12.76
C ALA A 126 -23.32 -3.13 11.34
N CYS A 127 -24.44 -2.45 11.22
CA CYS A 127 -24.97 -2.03 9.94
C CYS A 127 -24.77 -0.52 9.74
N LEU A 128 -24.61 -0.09 8.49
CA LEU A 128 -24.39 1.32 8.12
C LEU A 128 -25.46 2.26 8.68
N HIS A 129 -26.70 1.78 8.82
CA HIS A 129 -27.77 2.57 9.37
C HIS A 129 -27.64 2.77 10.87
N TRP A 130 -26.85 1.99 11.61
CA TRP A 130 -26.76 2.11 13.08
C TRP A 130 -26.16 3.45 13.54
N PRO A 131 -25.03 3.95 12.99
CA PRO A 131 -24.57 5.31 13.26
C PRO A 131 -25.56 6.41 12.82
N ILE A 132 -26.30 6.14 11.73
CA ILE A 132 -27.32 7.05 11.18
C ILE A 132 -28.57 7.05 12.06
N GLU A 133 -28.98 5.91 12.62
CA GLU A 133 -30.13 5.71 13.52
C GLU A 133 -29.89 6.34 14.87
N GLN A 134 -28.65 6.28 15.40
CA GLN A 134 -28.28 7.02 16.60
C GLN A 134 -28.38 8.55 16.42
N HIS A 135 -28.28 9.06 15.19
CA HIS A 135 -28.59 10.46 14.84
C HIS A 135 -30.05 10.67 14.42
N ALA A 136 -30.71 9.66 13.84
CA ALA A 136 -32.11 9.69 13.43
C ALA A 136 -33.07 9.44 14.61
N ALA A 137 -32.55 9.21 15.83
CA ALA A 137 -33.30 9.25 17.08
C ALA A 137 -34.04 10.58 17.30
N ASP A 138 -33.69 11.63 16.55
CA ASP A 138 -34.46 12.87 16.44
C ASP A 138 -35.80 12.72 15.66
N ARG A 139 -36.07 11.55 15.02
CA ARG A 139 -37.32 11.20 14.30
C ARG A 139 -37.67 9.70 14.43
N PRO A 140 -38.27 9.29 15.57
CA PRO A 140 -38.46 7.88 15.95
C PRO A 140 -39.57 7.10 15.22
N ASP A 141 -40.42 7.74 14.42
CA ASP A 141 -41.66 7.14 13.88
C ASP A 141 -41.50 6.53 12.46
N ALA A 142 -40.28 6.40 11.95
CA ALA A 142 -40.03 5.79 10.65
C ALA A 142 -39.92 4.26 10.77
N ASP A 143 -40.94 3.55 10.29
CA ASP A 143 -40.95 2.07 10.20
C ASP A 143 -39.90 1.59 9.20
N THR A 144 -38.88 0.85 9.67
CA THR A 144 -37.80 0.32 8.83
C THR A 144 -38.10 -1.09 8.27
N GLY A 145 -39.23 -1.73 8.64
CA GLY A 145 -39.87 -2.86 7.97
C GLY A 145 -39.08 -4.16 7.73
N VAL A 146 -37.76 -4.18 7.88
CA VAL A 146 -36.88 -5.31 7.56
C VAL A 146 -35.70 -5.32 8.55
N ALA A 147 -35.52 -6.45 9.24
CA ALA A 147 -34.33 -6.68 10.06
C ALA A 147 -33.09 -6.84 9.17
N VAL A 148 -32.29 -5.78 9.05
CA VAL A 148 -31.03 -5.78 8.29
C VAL A 148 -29.91 -6.37 9.14
N ARG A 149 -29.05 -7.20 8.54
CA ARG A 149 -27.91 -7.86 9.18
C ARG A 149 -26.57 -7.37 8.59
N PRO A 150 -25.45 -7.46 9.33
CA PRO A 150 -24.14 -7.06 8.81
C PRO A 150 -23.72 -7.78 7.53
N SER A 151 -24.19 -9.01 7.33
CA SER A 151 -23.93 -9.82 6.13
C SER A 151 -24.85 -9.51 4.94
N ASN A 152 -25.81 -8.58 5.09
CA ASN A 152 -26.64 -8.18 3.95
C ASN A 152 -25.86 -7.19 3.06
N PRO A 153 -26.05 -7.24 1.73
CA PRO A 153 -25.50 -6.24 0.83
C PRO A 153 -25.99 -4.83 1.19
N ALA A 154 -25.06 -3.90 1.35
CA ALA A 154 -25.32 -2.49 1.59
C ALA A 154 -25.41 -1.70 0.28
N PHE A 155 -24.48 -1.92 -0.65
CA PHE A 155 -24.47 -1.29 -1.97
C PHE A 155 -23.70 -2.16 -2.98
N ALA A 156 -23.82 -1.82 -4.26
CA ALA A 156 -23.07 -2.47 -5.33
C ALA A 156 -22.33 -1.45 -6.19
N VAL A 157 -21.08 -1.75 -6.55
CA VAL A 157 -20.27 -0.96 -7.48
C VAL A 157 -20.12 -1.72 -8.78
N PHE A 158 -20.47 -1.08 -9.90
CA PHE A 158 -20.29 -1.67 -11.22
C PHE A 158 -18.95 -1.24 -11.82
N THR A 159 -18.23 -2.22 -12.36
CA THR A 159 -16.97 -2.02 -13.09
C THR A 159 -17.15 -2.42 -14.54
N SER A 160 -16.44 -1.76 -15.46
CA SER A 160 -16.59 -1.96 -16.92
C SER A 160 -16.34 -3.40 -17.36
N GLY A 161 -15.45 -4.12 -16.68
CA GLY A 161 -15.12 -5.52 -16.93
C GLY A 161 -14.36 -5.73 -18.25
N SER A 162 -13.33 -6.58 -18.25
CA SER A 162 -12.54 -6.91 -19.46
C SER A 162 -13.34 -7.65 -20.54
N THR A 163 -14.54 -8.13 -20.21
CA THR A 163 -15.42 -8.92 -21.09
C THR A 163 -16.57 -8.10 -21.69
N CYS A 164 -16.49 -6.76 -21.65
CA CYS A 164 -17.53 -5.82 -22.08
C CYS A 164 -18.91 -6.02 -21.42
N LYS A 165 -18.94 -6.74 -20.29
CA LYS A 165 -20.13 -6.92 -19.46
C LYS A 165 -19.80 -6.37 -18.07
N PRO A 166 -20.52 -5.34 -17.61
CA PRO A 166 -20.27 -4.78 -16.30
C PRO A 166 -20.38 -5.82 -15.20
N LYS A 167 -19.42 -5.84 -14.28
CA LYS A 167 -19.43 -6.74 -13.12
C LYS A 167 -19.84 -5.94 -11.89
N GLY A 168 -20.90 -6.38 -11.22
CA GLY A 168 -21.36 -5.82 -9.95
C GLY A 168 -20.58 -6.41 -8.77
N ILE A 169 -20.01 -5.55 -7.95
CA ILE A 169 -19.34 -5.92 -6.70
C ILE A 169 -20.29 -5.55 -5.58
N ALA A 170 -20.92 -6.54 -4.95
CA ALA A 170 -21.76 -6.33 -3.78
C ALA A 170 -20.88 -6.15 -2.53
N ILE A 171 -21.09 -5.04 -1.81
CA ILE A 171 -20.40 -4.74 -0.56
C ILE A 171 -21.39 -4.92 0.58
N GLU A 172 -21.05 -5.76 1.56
CA GLU A 172 -21.87 -6.00 2.75
C GLU A 172 -21.72 -4.88 3.78
N HIS A 173 -22.74 -4.70 4.62
CA HIS A 173 -22.75 -3.74 5.71
C HIS A 173 -21.54 -3.87 6.66
N GLY A 174 -21.24 -5.09 7.11
CA GLY A 174 -20.14 -5.33 8.03
C GLY A 174 -18.78 -4.96 7.41
N ALA A 175 -18.59 -5.23 6.11
CA ALA A 175 -17.35 -4.92 5.41
C ALA A 175 -17.08 -3.41 5.36
N ILE A 176 -18.09 -2.60 5.01
CA ILE A 176 -17.95 -1.14 4.98
C ILE A 176 -17.85 -0.55 6.38
N CYS A 177 -18.62 -1.02 7.37
CA CYS A 177 -18.51 -0.56 8.76
C CYS A 177 -17.12 -0.84 9.35
N THR A 178 -16.57 -2.01 9.05
CA THR A 178 -15.19 -2.39 9.40
C THR A 178 -14.18 -1.41 8.78
N SER A 179 -14.33 -1.11 7.48
CA SER A 179 -13.47 -0.15 6.79
C SER A 179 -13.57 1.26 7.38
N ILE A 180 -14.77 1.74 7.70
CA ILE A 180 -14.99 3.05 8.33
C ILE A 180 -14.31 3.12 9.69
N ARG A 181 -14.43 2.07 10.52
CA ARG A 181 -13.81 2.02 11.85
C ARG A 181 -12.29 2.12 11.78
N ASP A 182 -11.68 1.29 10.92
CA ASP A 182 -10.23 1.08 10.94
C ASP A 182 -9.48 2.03 9.99
N HIS A 183 -10.01 2.27 8.79
CA HIS A 183 -9.41 3.20 7.83
C HIS A 183 -9.95 4.63 7.96
N GLY A 184 -11.21 4.81 8.38
CA GLY A 184 -11.84 6.14 8.39
C GLY A 184 -11.15 7.15 9.31
N ARG A 185 -10.52 6.69 10.40
CA ARG A 185 -9.74 7.58 11.31
C ARG A 185 -8.35 7.93 10.79
N VAL A 186 -7.70 7.01 10.07
CA VAL A 186 -6.29 7.14 9.64
C VAL A 186 -6.19 7.73 8.24
N MET A 187 -6.99 7.24 7.30
CA MET A 187 -6.97 7.69 5.91
C MET A 187 -7.97 8.80 5.63
N ARG A 188 -8.99 8.98 6.49
CA ARG A 188 -10.12 9.89 6.26
C ARG A 188 -10.64 9.80 4.84
N PHE A 189 -10.81 8.56 4.37
CA PHE A 189 -11.33 8.27 3.04
C PHE A 189 -12.71 8.94 2.92
N SER A 190 -12.84 9.93 2.05
CA SER A 190 -14.05 10.75 1.97
C SER A 190 -15.07 10.08 1.06
N ASP A 191 -15.64 8.97 1.51
CA ASP A 191 -16.93 8.55 0.98
C ASP A 191 -18.06 9.08 1.86
N ILE A 192 -19.29 9.03 1.32
CA ILE A 192 -20.49 9.57 1.97
C ILE A 192 -20.67 8.93 3.35
N PHE A 193 -20.48 7.60 3.45
CA PHE A 193 -20.74 6.86 4.68
C PHE A 193 -19.71 7.15 5.78
N THR A 194 -18.43 7.21 5.44
CA THR A 194 -17.34 7.55 6.36
C THR A 194 -17.54 8.97 6.88
N THR A 195 -17.83 9.92 5.99
CA THR A 195 -18.06 11.33 6.35
C THR A 195 -19.22 11.46 7.35
N LEU A 196 -20.37 10.85 7.05
CA LEU A 196 -21.53 10.90 7.94
C LEU A 196 -21.32 10.14 9.26
N SER A 197 -20.58 9.02 9.23
CA SER A 197 -20.30 8.23 10.44
C SER A 197 -19.46 8.97 11.49
N PHE A 198 -18.69 9.98 11.08
CA PHE A 198 -17.94 10.85 11.99
C PHE A 198 -18.63 12.20 12.25
N GLY A 199 -19.89 12.37 11.84
CA GLY A 199 -20.66 13.62 12.02
C GLY A 199 -20.14 14.78 11.17
N SER A 200 -19.42 14.49 10.08
CA SER A 200 -18.91 15.51 9.16
C SER A 200 -19.97 15.89 8.11
N CYS A 201 -19.74 16.99 7.41
CA CYS A 201 -20.63 17.47 6.34
C CYS A 201 -20.21 16.90 4.98
N VAL A 202 -21.19 16.41 4.21
CA VAL A 202 -20.98 16.03 2.80
C VAL A 202 -21.29 17.24 1.93
N CYS A 203 -20.28 17.71 1.20
CA CYS A 203 -20.41 18.81 0.24
C CYS A 203 -20.76 18.26 -1.14
N VAL A 204 -21.89 18.67 -1.71
CA VAL A 204 -22.34 18.23 -3.04
C VAL A 204 -22.17 19.39 -4.03
N PRO A 205 -21.10 19.40 -4.86
CA PRO A 205 -20.93 20.40 -5.90
C PRO A 205 -21.98 20.24 -7.00
N SER A 206 -22.32 21.32 -7.70
CA SER A 206 -23.06 21.23 -8.95
C SER A 206 -22.19 20.58 -10.05
N ASP A 207 -22.80 20.06 -11.11
CA ASP A 207 -22.03 19.49 -12.23
C ASP A 207 -21.15 20.54 -12.93
N GLU A 208 -21.61 21.79 -13.02
CA GLU A 208 -20.85 22.91 -13.58
C GLU A 208 -19.65 23.25 -12.68
N ASP A 209 -19.87 23.45 -11.37
CA ASP A 209 -18.79 23.70 -10.42
C ASP A 209 -17.75 22.58 -10.44
N ARG A 210 -18.19 21.32 -10.55
CA ARG A 210 -17.30 20.15 -10.55
C ARG A 210 -16.38 20.09 -11.76
N LEU A 211 -16.81 20.61 -12.91
CA LEU A 211 -16.07 20.54 -14.17
C LEU A 211 -15.26 21.82 -14.43
N ASP A 212 -15.82 22.98 -14.08
CA ASP A 212 -15.30 24.27 -14.52
C ASP A 212 -14.62 25.07 -13.39
N ASP A 213 -15.11 24.99 -12.14
CA ASP A 213 -14.57 25.75 -10.99
C ASP A 213 -14.56 24.96 -9.68
N LEU A 214 -13.80 23.85 -9.69
CA LEU A 214 -13.70 22.99 -8.51
C LEU A 214 -13.04 23.71 -7.33
N ALA A 215 -12.06 24.58 -7.59
CA ALA A 215 -11.36 25.34 -6.55
C ALA A 215 -12.31 26.32 -5.84
N GLY A 216 -13.04 27.13 -6.62
CA GLY A 216 -14.04 28.04 -6.07
C GLY A 216 -15.14 27.31 -5.31
N CYS A 217 -15.56 26.14 -5.80
CA CYS A 217 -16.52 25.29 -5.11
C CYS A 217 -16.01 24.79 -3.75
N ILE A 218 -14.76 24.31 -3.67
CA ILE A 218 -14.11 23.89 -2.42
C ILE A 218 -14.11 25.03 -1.41
N VAL A 219 -13.76 26.25 -1.83
CA VAL A 219 -13.75 27.43 -0.97
C VAL A 219 -15.17 27.81 -0.53
N LYS A 220 -16.12 27.85 -1.46
CA LYS A 220 -17.53 28.23 -1.22
C LYS A 220 -18.22 27.29 -0.24
N LEU A 221 -17.94 25.99 -0.33
CA LEU A 221 -18.49 24.95 0.54
C LEU A 221 -17.67 24.76 1.83
N GLU A 222 -16.58 25.53 1.99
CA GLU A 222 -15.63 25.42 3.09
C GLU A 222 -15.10 23.98 3.27
N ALA A 223 -14.95 23.26 2.16
CA ALA A 223 -14.52 21.87 2.15
C ALA A 223 -13.06 21.78 2.62
N ASN A 224 -12.85 21.16 3.77
CA ASN A 224 -11.53 20.99 4.37
C ASN A 224 -10.91 19.60 4.13
N HIS A 225 -11.67 18.69 3.51
CA HIS A 225 -11.25 17.35 3.08
C HIS A 225 -11.73 17.09 1.65
N ALA A 226 -10.88 16.49 0.81
CA ALA A 226 -11.25 16.08 -0.54
C ALA A 226 -10.55 14.76 -0.93
N CYS A 227 -11.24 13.92 -1.70
CA CYS A 227 -10.66 12.76 -2.36
C CYS A 227 -10.76 12.95 -3.87
N LEU A 228 -9.62 13.06 -4.55
CA LEU A 228 -9.53 13.37 -5.99
C LEU A 228 -8.69 12.34 -6.73
N THR A 229 -8.89 12.21 -8.04
CA THR A 229 -7.92 11.50 -8.88
C THR A 229 -6.62 12.31 -8.96
N VAL A 230 -5.51 11.63 -9.27
CA VAL A 230 -4.20 12.28 -9.39
C VAL A 230 -4.23 13.36 -10.47
N THR A 231 -4.95 13.10 -11.57
CA THR A 231 -5.16 14.02 -12.68
C THR A 231 -5.87 15.30 -12.24
N VAL A 232 -6.97 15.20 -11.47
CA VAL A 232 -7.72 16.38 -11.00
C VAL A 232 -6.93 17.14 -9.93
N ALA A 233 -6.28 16.42 -9.00
CA ALA A 233 -5.42 17.04 -7.99
C ALA A 233 -4.25 17.83 -8.58
N ALA A 234 -3.75 17.44 -9.76
CA ALA A 234 -2.66 18.14 -10.45
C ALA A 234 -3.08 19.46 -11.12
N GLN A 235 -4.39 19.72 -11.25
CA GLN A 235 -4.96 20.93 -11.86
C GLN A 235 -5.22 22.05 -10.85
N LEU A 236 -5.51 21.70 -9.60
CA LEU A 236 -5.67 22.65 -8.49
C LEU A 236 -4.30 23.17 -8.01
N GLN A 237 -4.23 24.28 -7.28
CA GLN A 237 -3.05 24.69 -6.51
C GLN A 237 -3.41 24.90 -5.04
N LEU A 238 -2.44 24.74 -4.13
CA LEU A 238 -2.63 24.96 -2.69
C LEU A 238 -3.19 26.36 -2.37
N LEU A 239 -2.72 27.39 -3.10
CA LEU A 239 -3.15 28.77 -2.90
C LEU A 239 -4.61 29.01 -3.30
N ASP A 240 -5.17 28.19 -4.20
CA ASP A 240 -6.54 28.33 -4.67
C ASP A 240 -7.55 27.71 -3.68
N VAL A 241 -7.08 26.83 -2.79
CA VAL A 241 -7.91 26.11 -1.80
C VAL A 241 -7.32 26.17 -0.39
N PRO A 242 -7.13 27.38 0.19
CA PRO A 242 -6.39 27.55 1.45
C PRO A 242 -7.06 26.90 2.67
N GLY A 243 -8.36 26.60 2.59
CA GLY A 243 -9.11 25.89 3.64
C GLY A 243 -8.94 24.37 3.62
N LEU A 244 -8.37 23.81 2.54
CA LEU A 244 -8.22 22.36 2.37
C LEU A 244 -7.08 21.83 3.26
N ARG A 245 -7.42 20.98 4.23
CA ARG A 245 -6.47 20.43 5.21
C ARG A 245 -6.01 19.01 4.90
N THR A 246 -6.82 18.26 4.14
CA THR A 246 -6.52 16.87 3.82
C THR A 246 -6.96 16.57 2.41
N LEU A 247 -5.99 16.24 1.55
CA LEU A 247 -6.22 15.78 0.19
C LEU A 247 -5.83 14.31 0.10
N VAL A 248 -6.80 13.45 -0.19
CA VAL A 248 -6.58 12.05 -0.55
C VAL A 248 -6.52 11.94 -2.06
N VAL A 249 -5.49 11.29 -2.60
CA VAL A 249 -5.37 11.02 -4.03
C VAL A 249 -5.38 9.53 -4.30
N GLY A 250 -6.13 9.10 -5.33
CA GLY A 250 -6.29 7.69 -5.65
C GLY A 250 -6.87 7.45 -7.03
N GLY A 251 -7.02 6.18 -7.40
CA GLY A 251 -7.53 5.76 -8.71
C GLY A 251 -6.50 5.78 -9.84
N GLU A 252 -5.37 6.47 -9.65
CA GLU A 252 -4.25 6.55 -10.60
C GLU A 252 -2.91 6.45 -9.85
N SER A 253 -1.83 6.17 -10.59
CA SER A 253 -0.48 6.21 -10.03
C SER A 253 -0.11 7.64 -9.62
N VAL A 254 0.24 7.83 -8.35
CA VAL A 254 0.66 9.14 -7.82
C VAL A 254 1.95 9.59 -8.51
N THR A 255 1.96 10.82 -9.02
CA THR A 255 3.12 11.40 -9.73
C THR A 255 3.97 12.28 -8.80
N ALA A 256 5.26 12.41 -9.13
CA ALA A 256 6.17 13.30 -8.39
C ALA A 256 5.69 14.76 -8.39
N ARG A 257 5.01 15.20 -9.46
CA ARG A 257 4.40 16.54 -9.54
C ARG A 257 3.38 16.76 -8.43
N VAL A 258 2.42 15.84 -8.27
CA VAL A 258 1.37 15.96 -7.24
C VAL A 258 2.00 15.92 -5.85
N VAL A 259 3.00 15.07 -5.62
CA VAL A 259 3.73 15.04 -4.34
C VAL A 259 4.43 16.38 -4.08
N GLN A 260 5.19 16.92 -5.04
CA GLN A 260 5.89 18.19 -4.87
C GLN A 260 4.94 19.37 -4.65
N GLN A 261 3.77 19.32 -5.28
CA GLN A 261 2.78 20.39 -5.21
C GLN A 261 2.01 20.39 -3.88
N TRP A 262 1.72 19.21 -3.31
CA TRP A 262 0.84 19.07 -2.16
C TRP A 262 1.53 18.60 -0.87
N ALA A 263 2.77 18.12 -0.94
CA ALA A 263 3.54 17.81 0.25
C ALA A 263 4.02 19.10 0.92
N ASP A 264 3.98 19.13 2.25
CA ASP A 264 4.59 20.21 3.02
C ASP A 264 6.08 20.34 2.62
N PRO A 265 6.60 21.57 2.45
CA PRO A 265 8.03 21.77 2.33
C PRO A 265 8.67 21.28 3.64
N VAL A 266 9.38 20.16 3.55
CA VAL A 266 10.17 19.54 4.63
C VAL A 266 11.40 20.38 4.96
#